data_AF-A0A5B7E2R4-F1
#
_entry.id   AF-A0A5B7E2R4-F1
#
_cell.length_a   1.000
_cell.length_b   1.000
_cell.length_c   1.000
_cell.angle_alpha   90.00
_cell.angle_beta   90.00
_cell.angle_gamma   90.00
#
_symmetry.space_group_name_H-M   'P 1'
#
loop_
_entity.id
_entity.type
_entity.pdbx_description
1 polymer ?
#
loop_
_entity_poly.entity_id
_entity_poly.type
_entity_poly.pdbx_seq_one_letter_code
_entity_poly.pdbx_strand_id
1 'polypeptide(L)'
;MIFLLLSTCFALWMVPDSINKWAQAFRDAFSFRSSHYFVSYLSMTSAQLSGLDIREVARPAYIEIPRSLVEVVVYWNMPMHYWLKTYIFKTARNWLGIFWAILFTYSMSSLFHGINFQLAAVLLSLGFYTYVEHSLRVKLASVFDACVLARPCPEKCHHQYKSKYRKS
;
A
#
# COMPACT_ATOMS: atom_id res chain seq x y z
N MET A 1 -5.40 -19.94 -4.75
CA MET A 1 -4.45 -21.06 -5.02
C MET A 1 -3.22 -20.62 -5.80
N ILE A 2 -3.35 -19.81 -6.87
CA ILE A 2 -2.19 -19.32 -7.66
C ILE A 2 -1.11 -18.66 -6.78
N PHE A 3 -1.48 -17.74 -5.89
CA PHE A 3 -0.53 -17.06 -5.01
C PHE A 3 0.21 -17.98 -4.02
N LEU A 4 -0.41 -19.09 -3.62
CA LEU A 4 0.24 -20.10 -2.78
C LEU A 4 1.38 -20.76 -3.56
N LEU A 5 1.08 -21.27 -4.76
CA LEU A 5 2.08 -21.87 -5.65
C LEU A 5 3.20 -20.90 -6.02
N LEU A 6 2.87 -19.62 -6.24
CA LEU A 6 3.85 -18.58 -6.49
C LEU A 6 4.79 -18.38 -5.29
N SER A 7 4.25 -18.37 -4.08
CA SER A 7 5.03 -18.18 -2.85
C SER A 7 5.94 -19.36 -2.52
N THR A 8 5.47 -20.61 -2.71
CA THR A 8 6.18 -21.81 -2.21
C THR A 8 7.01 -22.53 -3.26
N CYS A 9 6.61 -22.50 -4.54
CA CYS A 9 7.23 -23.35 -5.56
C CYS A 9 7.87 -22.51 -6.66
N PHE A 10 7.10 -21.59 -7.25
CA PHE A 10 7.55 -20.87 -8.45
C PHE A 10 8.70 -19.90 -8.15
N ALA A 11 8.63 -19.17 -7.03
CA ALA A 11 9.69 -18.23 -6.65
C ALA A 11 11.06 -18.91 -6.47
N LEU A 12 11.07 -20.07 -5.80
CA LEU A 12 12.28 -20.87 -5.56
C LEU A 12 12.80 -21.53 -6.83
N TRP A 13 11.91 -22.04 -7.68
CA TRP A 13 12.28 -22.64 -8.96
C TRP A 13 12.87 -21.61 -9.94
N MET A 14 12.28 -20.43 -10.03
CA MET A 14 12.72 -19.39 -10.95
C MET A 14 14.04 -18.73 -10.52
N VAL A 15 14.29 -18.62 -9.20
CA VAL A 15 15.51 -18.02 -8.65
C VAL A 15 16.13 -18.97 -7.61
N PRO A 16 17.02 -19.89 -8.04
CA PRO A 16 17.76 -20.77 -7.14
C PRO A 16 18.74 -20.01 -6.23
N ASP A 17 19.13 -20.63 -5.11
CA ASP A 17 20.03 -20.05 -4.09
C ASP A 17 21.45 -19.75 -4.60
N SER A 18 21.82 -20.29 -5.77
CA SER A 18 23.12 -20.06 -6.41
C SER A 18 23.23 -18.72 -7.14
N ILE A 19 22.13 -17.97 -7.29
CA ILE A 19 22.12 -16.66 -7.96
C ILE A 19 22.60 -15.55 -7.01
N ASN A 20 22.92 -14.37 -7.56
CA ASN A 20 23.32 -13.18 -6.81
C ASN A 20 22.35 -12.82 -5.64
N LYS A 21 22.90 -12.13 -4.63
CA LYS A 21 22.17 -11.75 -3.41
C LYS A 21 20.94 -10.86 -3.67
N TRP A 22 20.97 -10.05 -4.74
CA TRP A 22 19.86 -9.15 -5.09
C TRP A 22 18.66 -9.90 -5.63
N ALA A 23 18.88 -10.94 -6.44
CA ALA A 23 17.83 -11.81 -6.94
C ALA A 23 17.22 -12.63 -5.80
N GLN A 24 18.04 -13.09 -4.85
CA GLN A 24 17.53 -13.74 -3.64
C GLN A 24 16.65 -12.78 -2.82
N ALA A 25 17.10 -11.56 -2.58
CA ALA A 25 16.29 -10.55 -1.87
C ALA A 25 14.97 -10.25 -2.61
N PHE A 26 15.00 -10.14 -3.95
CA PHE A 26 13.79 -9.98 -4.75
C PHE A 26 12.84 -11.18 -4.66
N ARG A 27 13.39 -12.40 -4.74
CA ARG A 27 12.64 -13.66 -4.59
C ARG A 27 11.94 -13.71 -3.25
N ASP A 28 12.66 -13.43 -2.18
CA ASP A 28 12.14 -13.51 -0.82
C ASP A 28 11.03 -12.45 -0.61
N ALA A 29 11.26 -11.23 -1.11
CA ALA A 29 10.24 -10.19 -1.11
C ALA A 29 9.00 -10.56 -1.95
N PHE A 30 9.18 -11.19 -3.11
CA PHE A 30 8.07 -11.65 -3.96
C PHE A 30 7.29 -12.81 -3.32
N SER A 31 7.98 -13.77 -2.72
CA SER A 31 7.37 -14.89 -2.00
C SER A 31 6.55 -14.39 -0.82
N PHE A 32 7.09 -13.46 -0.02
CA PHE A 32 6.39 -12.81 1.08
C PHE A 32 5.11 -12.09 0.63
N ARG A 33 5.17 -11.33 -0.48
CA ARG A 33 3.98 -10.66 -1.02
C ARG A 33 2.94 -11.65 -1.52
N SER A 34 3.38 -12.69 -2.23
CA SER A 34 2.50 -13.74 -2.75
C SER A 34 1.79 -14.49 -1.62
N SER A 35 2.49 -14.84 -0.53
CA SER A 35 1.87 -15.49 0.62
C SER A 35 0.86 -14.57 1.31
N HIS A 36 1.16 -13.27 1.44
CA HIS A 36 0.23 -12.27 1.95
C HIS A 36 -1.05 -12.15 1.08
N TYR A 37 -0.91 -12.16 -0.24
CA TYR A 37 -2.06 -12.16 -1.15
C TYR A 37 -2.91 -13.41 -1.01
N PHE A 38 -2.27 -14.58 -0.87
CA PHE A 38 -2.97 -15.83 -0.62
C PHE A 38 -3.82 -15.77 0.67
N VAL A 39 -3.22 -15.36 1.79
CA VAL A 39 -3.92 -15.24 3.08
C VAL A 39 -5.04 -14.20 3.01
N SER A 40 -4.81 -13.07 2.34
CA SER A 40 -5.82 -12.02 2.16
C SER A 40 -7.05 -12.52 1.41
N TYR A 41 -6.86 -13.20 0.27
CA TYR A 41 -7.98 -13.79 -0.48
C TYR A 41 -8.63 -14.94 0.26
N LEU A 42 -7.86 -15.80 0.93
CA LEU A 42 -8.40 -16.88 1.74
C LEU A 42 -9.33 -16.32 2.81
N SER A 43 -8.87 -15.32 3.58
CA SER A 43 -9.69 -14.68 4.63
C SER A 43 -10.97 -14.05 4.09
N MET A 44 -10.90 -13.38 2.93
CA MET A 44 -12.07 -12.82 2.26
C MET A 44 -13.06 -13.92 1.86
N THR A 45 -12.59 -14.98 1.19
CA THR A 45 -13.45 -16.08 0.75
C THR A 45 -14.06 -16.84 1.94
N SER A 46 -13.30 -17.08 3.01
CA SER A 46 -13.80 -17.72 4.23
C SER A 46 -14.90 -16.91 4.89
N ALA A 47 -14.74 -15.58 4.95
CA ALA A 47 -15.76 -14.71 5.51
C ALA A 47 -17.03 -14.65 4.64
N GLN A 48 -16.87 -14.59 3.32
CA GLN A 48 -17.99 -14.65 2.37
C GLN A 48 -18.74 -15.99 2.45
N LEU A 49 -18.02 -17.11 2.59
CA LEU A 49 -18.62 -18.42 2.82
C LEU A 49 -19.34 -18.52 4.16
N SER A 50 -18.92 -17.72 5.14
CA SER A 50 -19.60 -17.58 6.44
C SER A 50 -20.80 -16.61 6.39
N GLY A 51 -21.14 -16.08 5.22
CA GLY A 51 -22.28 -15.18 5.01
C GLY A 51 -22.00 -13.70 5.28
N LEU A 52 -20.73 -13.32 5.48
CA LEU A 52 -20.35 -11.91 5.67
C LEU A 52 -20.01 -11.25 4.32
N ASP A 53 -20.64 -10.12 4.03
CA ASP A 53 -20.26 -9.28 2.90
C ASP A 53 -19.03 -8.42 3.25
N ILE A 54 -17.84 -9.05 3.19
CA ILE A 54 -16.57 -8.35 3.43
C ILE A 54 -16.02 -7.79 2.12
N ARG A 55 -15.64 -6.52 2.17
CA ARG A 55 -14.84 -5.87 1.12
C ARG A 55 -13.47 -6.55 0.97
N GLU A 56 -12.82 -6.33 -0.15
CA GLU A 56 -11.49 -6.88 -0.38
C GLU A 56 -10.49 -6.49 0.74
N VAL A 57 -9.65 -7.44 1.14
CA VAL A 57 -8.62 -7.24 2.18
C VAL A 57 -7.35 -6.63 1.59
N ALA A 58 -6.97 -7.05 0.38
CA ALA A 58 -5.84 -6.52 -0.38
C ALA A 58 -6.14 -6.50 -1.90
N ARG A 59 -5.45 -5.63 -2.66
CA ARG A 59 -5.50 -5.62 -4.13
C ARG A 59 -4.10 -5.72 -4.76
N PRO A 60 -3.65 -6.91 -5.16
CA PRO A 60 -2.30 -7.14 -5.72
C PRO A 60 -1.96 -6.23 -6.91
N ALA A 61 -2.91 -6.00 -7.84
CA ALA A 61 -2.65 -5.21 -9.03
C ALA A 61 -2.14 -3.78 -8.73
N TYR A 62 -2.70 -3.15 -7.69
CA TYR A 62 -2.31 -1.80 -7.26
C TYR A 62 -1.10 -1.78 -6.31
N ILE A 63 -0.65 -2.95 -5.85
CA ILE A 63 0.57 -3.11 -5.04
C ILE A 63 1.77 -3.36 -5.94
N GLU A 64 1.60 -4.21 -6.97
CA GLU A 64 2.64 -4.56 -7.94
C GLU A 64 2.91 -3.44 -8.94
N ILE A 65 1.86 -2.75 -9.39
CA ILE A 65 1.95 -1.64 -10.34
C ILE A 65 1.28 -0.40 -9.73
N PRO A 66 1.86 0.20 -8.68
CA PRO A 66 1.28 1.34 -8.00
C PRO A 66 1.47 2.62 -8.82
N ARG A 67 0.47 3.49 -8.83
CA ARG A 67 0.64 4.89 -9.27
C ARG A 67 1.32 5.71 -8.18
N SER A 68 1.19 5.32 -6.90
CA SER A 68 1.76 6.02 -5.75
C SER A 68 2.14 5.11 -4.59
N LEU A 69 3.06 5.53 -3.73
CA LEU A 69 3.36 4.79 -2.49
C LEU A 69 2.16 4.74 -1.55
N VAL A 70 1.31 5.78 -1.58
CA VAL A 70 0.06 5.78 -0.80
C VAL A 70 -0.87 4.66 -1.23
N GLU A 71 -0.96 4.36 -2.53
CA GLU A 71 -1.75 3.22 -3.02
C GLU A 71 -1.20 1.90 -2.50
N VAL A 72 0.12 1.72 -2.47
CA VAL A 72 0.74 0.52 -1.89
C VAL A 72 0.28 0.35 -0.45
N VAL A 73 0.38 1.38 0.39
CA VAL A 73 -0.03 1.31 1.81
C VAL A 73 -1.52 1.02 1.98
N VAL A 74 -2.37 1.63 1.15
CA VAL A 74 -3.82 1.44 1.20
C VAL A 74 -4.20 0.02 0.79
N TYR A 75 -3.70 -0.44 -0.36
CA TYR A 75 -4.11 -1.71 -0.95
C TYR A 75 -3.38 -2.92 -0.36
N TRP A 76 -2.29 -2.72 0.36
CA TRP A 76 -1.59 -3.77 1.11
C TRP A 76 -2.49 -4.41 2.18
N ASN A 77 -3.19 -3.58 2.95
CA ASN A 77 -4.13 -4.02 3.97
C ASN A 77 -5.22 -2.95 4.16
N MET A 78 -6.27 -3.06 3.34
CA MET A 78 -7.35 -2.09 3.32
C MET A 78 -8.08 -1.96 4.66
N PRO A 79 -8.48 -3.05 5.35
CA PRO A 79 -9.14 -2.95 6.65
C PRO A 79 -8.30 -2.19 7.69
N MET A 80 -7.02 -2.54 7.82
CA MET A 80 -6.11 -1.86 8.75
C MET A 80 -5.92 -0.38 8.38
N HIS A 81 -5.74 -0.09 7.09
CA HIS A 81 -5.61 1.29 6.61
C HIS A 81 -6.85 2.13 6.97
N TYR A 82 -8.05 1.61 6.71
CA TYR A 82 -9.30 2.33 7.02
C TYR A 82 -9.51 2.50 8.52
N TRP A 83 -9.15 1.50 9.32
CA TRP A 83 -9.20 1.59 10.77
C TRP A 83 -8.24 2.68 11.29
N LEU A 84 -6.96 2.63 10.91
CA LEU A 84 -5.96 3.63 11.29
C LEU A 84 -6.39 5.03 10.84
N LYS A 85 -6.90 5.16 9.62
CA LYS A 85 -7.39 6.44 9.09
C LYS A 85 -8.56 6.99 9.91
N THR A 86 -9.49 6.13 10.29
CA THR A 86 -10.74 6.55 10.94
C THR A 86 -10.53 6.87 12.41
N TYR A 87 -9.80 6.02 13.12
CA TYR A 87 -9.67 6.11 14.58
C TYR A 87 -8.41 6.84 15.04
N ILE A 88 -7.31 6.74 14.29
CA ILE A 88 -6.03 7.33 14.69
C ILE A 88 -5.78 8.64 13.94
N PHE A 89 -5.76 8.61 12.60
CA PHE A 89 -5.37 9.75 11.79
C PHE A 89 -6.34 10.94 11.91
N LYS A 90 -7.66 10.71 11.73
CA LYS A 90 -8.66 11.80 11.82
C LYS A 90 -8.66 12.43 13.21
N THR A 91 -8.59 11.61 14.25
CA THR A 91 -8.52 12.07 15.64
C THR A 91 -7.26 12.89 15.87
N ALA A 92 -6.08 12.37 15.54
CA ALA A 92 -4.81 13.08 15.72
C ALA A 92 -4.73 14.36 14.88
N ARG A 93 -5.29 14.35 13.66
CA ARG A 93 -5.31 15.53 12.77
C ARG A 93 -6.08 16.69 13.37
N ASN A 94 -7.21 16.42 14.02
CA ASN A 94 -8.02 17.46 14.63
C ASN A 94 -7.30 18.14 15.80
N TRP A 95 -6.41 17.42 16.50
CA TRP A 95 -5.69 17.93 17.68
C TRP A 95 -4.31 18.51 17.35
N LEU A 96 -3.55 17.86 16.46
CA LEU A 96 -2.10 18.10 16.28
C LEU A 96 -1.73 18.56 14.86
N GLY A 97 -2.69 18.64 13.94
CA GLY A 97 -2.45 18.97 12.54
C GLY A 97 -1.93 17.78 11.71
N ILE A 98 -1.72 18.02 10.41
CA ILE A 98 -1.51 16.94 9.42
C ILE A 98 -0.19 16.20 9.62
N PHE A 99 0.91 16.93 9.82
CA PHE A 99 2.24 16.31 9.95
C PHE A 99 2.31 15.36 11.14
N TRP A 100 1.95 15.85 12.33
CA TRP A 100 1.93 15.05 13.55
C TRP A 100 0.91 13.91 13.49
N ALA A 101 -0.22 14.08 12.81
CA ALA A 101 -1.16 12.99 12.58
C ALA A 101 -0.58 11.87 11.73
N ILE A 102 0.19 12.18 10.69
CA ILE A 102 0.90 11.17 9.89
C ILE A 102 1.90 10.43 10.77
N LEU A 103 2.77 11.16 11.47
CA LEU A 103 3.80 10.55 12.33
C LEU A 103 3.16 9.64 13.38
N PHE A 104 2.14 10.13 14.09
CA PHE A 104 1.44 9.34 15.11
C PHE A 104 0.75 8.10 14.53
N THR A 105 0.16 8.20 13.34
CA THR A 105 -0.48 7.06 12.68
C THR A 105 0.53 5.96 12.33
N TYR A 106 1.69 6.32 11.79
CA TYR A 106 2.74 5.35 11.47
C TYR A 106 3.43 4.80 12.73
N SER A 107 3.55 5.59 13.80
CA SER A 107 3.98 5.10 15.10
C SER A 107 3.02 4.04 15.65
N MET A 108 1.71 4.31 15.68
CA MET A 108 0.70 3.33 16.11
C MET A 108 0.71 2.07 15.23
N SER A 109 0.83 2.23 13.92
CA SER A 109 0.98 1.09 13.00
C SER A 109 2.20 0.25 13.38
N SER A 110 3.35 0.88 13.66
CA SER A 110 4.58 0.19 14.07
C SER A 110 4.44 -0.54 15.41
N LEU A 111 3.68 0.04 16.36
CA LEU A 111 3.37 -0.62 17.62
C LEU A 111 2.58 -1.92 17.42
N PHE A 112 1.59 -1.93 16.50
CA PHE A 112 0.84 -3.16 16.18
C PHE A 112 1.69 -4.25 15.52
N HIS A 113 2.83 -3.89 14.93
CA HIS A 113 3.81 -4.86 14.42
C HIS A 113 4.80 -5.33 15.50
N GLY A 114 4.50 -5.10 16.79
CA GLY A 114 5.27 -5.62 17.93
C GLY A 114 6.52 -4.83 18.25
N ILE A 115 6.62 -3.56 17.85
CA ILE A 115 7.79 -2.68 18.10
C ILE A 115 9.10 -3.30 17.58
N ASN A 116 9.03 -4.13 16.53
CA ASN A 116 10.23 -4.60 15.87
C ASN A 116 10.92 -3.39 15.21
N PHE A 117 12.15 -3.10 15.62
CA PHE A 117 12.90 -1.94 15.13
C PHE A 117 13.01 -1.90 13.60
N GLN A 118 13.20 -3.06 12.96
CA GLN A 118 13.31 -3.16 11.51
C GLN A 118 11.99 -2.77 10.84
N LEU A 119 10.87 -3.31 11.31
CA LEU A 119 9.53 -2.97 10.79
C LEU A 119 9.14 -1.53 11.09
N ALA A 120 9.47 -1.03 12.29
CA ALA A 120 9.21 0.35 12.67
C ALA A 120 9.98 1.33 11.79
N ALA A 121 11.27 1.08 11.52
CA ALA A 121 12.08 1.89 10.62
C ALA A 121 11.53 1.88 9.19
N VAL A 122 11.09 0.72 8.68
CA VAL A 122 10.47 0.59 7.36
C VAL A 122 9.15 1.38 7.28
N LEU A 123 8.27 1.26 8.27
CA LEU A 123 6.98 1.95 8.27
C LEU A 123 7.12 3.46 8.43
N LEU A 124 8.00 3.92 9.32
CA LEU A 124 8.26 5.35 9.50
C LEU A 124 8.91 5.96 8.25
N SER A 125 9.86 5.28 7.62
CA SER A 125 10.46 5.73 6.36
C SER A 125 9.43 5.76 5.23
N LEU A 126 8.53 4.77 5.15
CA LEU A 126 7.41 4.77 4.20
C LEU A 126 6.46 5.95 4.43
N GLY A 127 6.16 6.28 5.70
CA GLY A 127 5.41 7.47 6.06
C GLY A 127 6.07 8.77 5.61
N PHE A 128 7.39 8.87 5.77
CA PHE A 128 8.16 10.00 5.28
C PHE A 128 8.16 10.08 3.74
N TYR A 129 8.41 8.96 3.05
CA TYR A 129 8.42 8.91 1.59
C TYR A 129 7.06 9.25 0.98
N THR A 130 5.97 8.74 1.54
CA THR A 130 4.60 9.09 1.09
C THR A 130 4.29 10.58 1.27
N TYR A 131 4.79 11.21 2.35
CA TYR A 131 4.66 12.65 2.55
C TYR A 131 5.46 13.48 1.53
N VAL A 132 6.71 13.09 1.29
CA VAL A 132 7.57 13.75 0.29
C VAL A 132 6.97 13.60 -1.11
N GLU A 133 6.56 12.39 -1.49
CA GLU A 133 5.90 12.10 -2.77
C GLU A 133 4.63 12.94 -2.96
N HIS A 134 3.79 13.04 -1.93
CA HIS A 134 2.60 13.90 -1.96
C HIS A 134 2.97 15.37 -2.23
N SER A 135 3.97 15.89 -1.51
CA SER A 135 4.40 17.29 -1.63
C SER A 135 4.99 17.58 -3.01
N LEU A 136 5.77 16.66 -3.57
CA LEU A 136 6.31 16.77 -4.93
C LEU A 136 5.20 16.77 -5.98
N ARG A 137 4.23 15.84 -5.87
CA ARG A 137 3.12 15.77 -6.83
C ARG A 137 2.20 16.97 -6.80
N VAL A 138 1.97 17.58 -5.64
CA VAL A 138 1.20 18.83 -5.55
C VAL A 138 1.90 19.95 -6.30
N LYS A 139 3.22 20.10 -6.12
CA LYS A 139 4.01 21.11 -6.86
C LYS A 139 4.03 20.84 -8.36
N LEU A 140 4.20 19.59 -8.77
CA LEU A 140 4.17 19.23 -10.19
C LEU A 140 2.81 19.47 -10.82
N ALA A 141 1.73 19.12 -10.11
CA ALA A 141 0.37 19.37 -10.58
C ALA A 141 0.10 20.87 -10.78
N SER A 142 0.60 21.73 -9.87
CA SER A 142 0.44 23.18 -10.01
C SER A 142 1.32 23.80 -11.10
N VAL A 143 2.56 23.30 -11.29
CA VAL A 143 3.49 23.86 -12.28
C VAL A 143 3.10 23.46 -13.69
N PHE A 144 2.68 22.21 -13.90
CA PHE A 144 2.35 21.67 -15.23
C PHE A 144 0.87 21.71 -15.54
N ASP A 145 0.02 22.21 -14.63
CA ASP A 145 -1.43 22.17 -14.70
C ASP A 145 -1.96 20.81 -15.20
N ALA A 146 -1.47 19.74 -14.56
CA ALA A 146 -1.59 18.36 -15.03
C ALA A 146 -2.08 17.41 -13.94
N CYS A 147 -2.80 16.36 -14.35
CA CYS A 147 -3.34 15.36 -13.45
C CYS A 147 -2.30 14.34 -12.93
N VAL A 148 -1.34 14.80 -12.14
CA VAL A 148 -0.23 13.98 -11.61
C VAL A 148 -0.29 13.72 -10.10
N LEU A 149 -1.42 14.03 -9.46
CA LEU A 149 -1.64 13.74 -8.03
C LEU A 149 -1.69 12.22 -7.75
N ALA A 150 -1.52 11.87 -6.48
CA ALA A 150 -1.47 10.47 -6.01
C ALA A 150 -2.77 9.70 -6.29
N ARG A 151 -3.92 10.40 -6.30
CA ARG A 151 -5.20 9.85 -6.76
C ARG A 151 -5.50 10.36 -8.17
N PRO A 152 -6.17 9.55 -9.02
CA PRO A 152 -6.67 10.04 -10.30
C PRO A 152 -7.59 11.23 -10.07
N CYS A 153 -7.54 12.20 -10.99
CA CYS A 153 -8.36 13.40 -10.85
C CYS A 153 -9.84 13.07 -10.97
N PRO A 154 -10.70 13.78 -10.24
CA PRO A 154 -12.14 13.71 -10.44
C PRO A 154 -12.51 14.14 -11.87
N GLU A 155 -13.66 13.69 -12.37
CA GLU A 155 -14.14 13.99 -13.73
C GLU A 155 -14.20 15.50 -14.02
N LYS A 156 -14.51 16.30 -12.99
CA LYS A 156 -14.47 17.77 -13.02
C LYS A 156 -13.18 18.30 -12.39
N CYS A 157 -12.03 18.07 -13.02
CA CYS A 157 -10.78 18.73 -12.63
C CYS A 157 -10.50 19.96 -13.49
N HIS A 158 -9.91 20.98 -12.87
CA HIS A 158 -9.57 22.27 -13.51
C HIS A 158 -8.26 22.23 -14.30
N HIS A 159 -7.51 21.13 -14.27
CA HIS A 159 -6.23 21.00 -14.95
C HIS A 159 -6.40 20.97 -16.48
N GLN A 160 -5.55 21.73 -17.19
CA GLN A 160 -5.47 21.76 -18.65
C GLN A 160 -5.09 20.38 -19.23
N TYR A 161 -4.15 19.66 -18.60
CA TYR A 161 -3.70 18.33 -19.06
C TYR A 161 -4.34 17.20 -18.24
N LYS A 162 -5.46 16.70 -18.77
CA LYS A 162 -6.26 15.63 -18.15
C LYS A 162 -5.72 14.24 -18.53
N SER A 163 -5.46 13.41 -17.52
CA SER A 163 -5.25 11.98 -17.70
C SER A 163 -6.59 11.37 -18.13
N LYS A 164 -6.72 10.90 -19.38
CA LYS A 164 -7.93 10.19 -19.84
C LYS A 164 -8.22 9.02 -18.90
N TYR A 165 -9.39 9.06 -18.26
CA TYR A 165 -9.90 7.95 -17.45
C TYR A 165 -10.19 6.78 -18.40
N ARG A 166 -9.43 5.69 -18.32
CA ARG A 166 -9.83 4.42 -18.94
C ARG A 166 -10.81 3.79 -17.96
N LYS A 167 -12.11 3.82 -18.28
CA LYS A 167 -13.10 2.99 -17.58
C LYS A 167 -12.65 1.53 -17.76
N SER A 168 -12.29 0.85 -16.66
CA SER A 168 -12.26 -0.61 -16.58
C SER A 168 -13.50 -1.05 -15.84
#